data_AF-A0A843FMM6-F1
#
_entry.id   AF-A0A843FMM6-F1
#
_cell.length_a   1.000
_cell.length_b   1.000
_cell.length_c   1.000
_cell.angle_alpha   90.00
_cell.angle_beta   90.00
_cell.angle_gamma   90.00
#
_symmetry.space_group_name_H-M   'P 1'
#
loop_
_entity.id
_entity.type
_entity.pdbx_description
1 polymer ?
#
loop_
_entity_poly.entity_id
_entity_poly.type
_entity_poly.pdbx_seq_one_letter_code
_entity_poly.pdbx_strand_id
1 'polypeptide(L)' 'MILSRNVLNYLKEGKTLEEACAKAGVVPNELNIWKLWADKGLQPYADFFREIQKYK' A
#
# COMPACT_ATOMS: atom_id res chain seq x y z
N MET A 1 -3.78 -8.09 -4.42
CA MET A 1 -3.99 -8.72 -3.09
C MET A 1 -5.12 -8.02 -2.37
N ILE A 2 -5.72 -8.71 -1.39
CA ILE A 2 -6.79 -8.15 -0.56
C ILE A 2 -6.29 -6.96 0.26
N LEU A 3 -5.10 -7.08 0.86
CA LEU A 3 -4.54 -6.06 1.75
C LEU A 3 -4.18 -4.75 1.00
N SER A 4 -3.50 -4.86 -0.15
CA SER A 4 -3.13 -3.67 -0.94
C SER A 4 -4.36 -2.89 -1.43
N ARG A 5 -5.45 -3.60 -1.76
CA ARG A 5 -6.72 -2.98 -2.16
C ARG A 5 -7.42 -2.28 -1.00
N ASN A 6 -7.37 -2.86 0.20
CA ASN A 6 -7.92 -2.24 1.41
C ASN A 6 -7.18 -0.95 1.77
N VAL A 7 -5.84 -0.95 1.70
CA VAL A 7 -5.04 0.25 1.93
C VAL A 7 -5.44 1.35 0.94
N LEU A 8 -5.57 1.03 -0.36
CA LEU A 8 -5.99 2.00 -1.38
C LEU A 8 -7.40 2.55 -1.15
N ASN A 9 -8.34 1.71 -0.69
CA ASN A 9 -9.69 2.18 -0.35
C ASN A 9 -9.66 3.18 0.82
N TYR A 10 -8.86 2.90 1.85
CA TYR A 10 -8.70 3.83 2.97
C TYR A 10 -7.99 5.12 2.59
N LEU A 11 -7.03 5.09 1.67
CA LEU A 11 -6.42 6.30 1.10
C LEU A 11 -7.46 7.13 0.33
N LYS A 12 -8.34 6.49 -0.44
CA LYS A 12 -9.45 7.16 -1.14
C LYS A 12 -10.46 7.82 -0.21
N GLU A 13 -10.60 7.31 1.02
CA GLU A 13 -11.40 7.93 2.08
C GLU A 13 -10.71 9.13 2.74
N GLY A 14 -9.51 9.51 2.28
CA GLY A 14 -8.75 10.66 2.80
C GLY A 14 -7.89 10.36 4.03
N LYS A 15 -7.70 9.09 4.37
CA LYS A 15 -6.80 8.69 5.46
C LYS A 15 -5.35 8.77 5.01
N THR A 16 -4.46 8.96 5.98
CA THR A 16 -3.02 8.85 5.74
C THR A 16 -2.62 7.41 5.44
N LEU A 17 -1.44 7.22 4.83
CA LEU A 17 -0.92 5.88 4.54
C LEU A 17 -0.74 5.04 5.82
N GLU A 18 -0.30 5.65 6.92
CA GLU A 18 -0.13 4.97 8.21
C GLU A 18 -1.48 4.48 8.75
N GLU A 19 -2.51 5.33 8.76
CA GLU A 19 -3.85 4.94 9.19
C GLU A 19 -4.47 3.88 8.27
N ALA A 20 -4.27 4.01 6.97
CA ALA A 20 -4.75 3.04 5.98
C ALA A 20 -4.09 1.67 6.18
N CYS A 21 -2.78 1.63 6.44
CA CYS A 21 -2.05 0.40 6.74
C CYS A 21 -2.54 -0.21 8.07
N ALA A 22 -2.67 0.60 9.12
CA ALA A 22 -3.16 0.16 10.43
C ALA A 22 -4.58 -0.44 10.33
N LYS A 23 -5.50 0.22 9.61
CA LYS A 23 -6.87 -0.28 9.40
C LYS A 23 -6.94 -1.51 8.49
N ALA A 24 -6.01 -1.63 7.54
CA ALA A 24 -5.92 -2.80 6.68
C ALA A 24 -5.20 -3.98 7.35
N GLY A 25 -4.63 -3.79 8.56
CA GLY A 25 -3.85 -4.82 9.25
C GLY A 25 -2.45 -5.02 8.66
N VAL A 26 -1.95 -4.06 7.87
CA VAL A 26 -0.61 -4.10 7.27
C VAL A 26 0.39 -3.58 8.29
N VAL A 27 1.22 -4.48 8.80
CA VAL A 27 2.31 -4.12 9.71
C VAL A 27 3.44 -3.43 8.94
N PRO A 28 4.24 -2.55 9.59
CA PRO A 28 5.32 -1.81 8.92
C PRO A 28 6.32 -2.70 8.18
N ASN A 29 6.62 -3.88 8.72
CA ASN A 29 7.52 -4.85 8.09
C ASN A 29 6.98 -5.36 6.74
N GLU A 30 5.66 -5.53 6.63
CA GLU A 30 5.02 -6.01 5.42
C GLU A 30 5.05 -4.95 4.32
N LEU A 31 4.88 -3.67 4.67
CA LEU A 31 5.02 -2.56 3.74
C LEU A 31 6.46 -2.47 3.17
N ASN A 32 7.47 -2.75 3.99
CA ASN A 32 8.87 -2.83 3.54
C ASN A 32 9.08 -3.98 2.56
N ILE A 33 8.50 -5.16 2.82
CA ILE A 33 8.57 -6.31 1.92
C ILE A 33 7.89 -5.98 0.58
N TRP A 34 6.72 -5.34 0.62
CA TRP A 34 6.02 -4.91 -0.59
C TRP A 34 6.85 -3.92 -1.40
N LYS A 35 7.55 -3.00 -0.73
CA LYS A 35 8.48 -2.07 -1.38
C LYS A 35 9.63 -2.81 -2.06
N LEU A 36 10.27 -3.75 -1.37
CA LEU A 36 11.32 -4.60 -1.94
C LEU A 36 10.85 -5.35 -3.19
N TRP A 37 9.61 -5.86 -3.18
CA TRP A 37 9.02 -6.53 -4.33
C TRP A 37 8.64 -5.56 -5.46
N ALA A 38 8.15 -4.38 -5.13
CA ALA A 38 7.89 -3.31 -6.10
C ALA A 38 9.19 -2.86 -6.79
N ASP A 39 10.29 -2.69 -6.05
CA ASP A 39 11.61 -2.32 -6.57
C ASP A 39 12.18 -3.41 -7.50
N LYS A 40 11.80 -4.67 -7.28
CA LYS A 40 12.11 -5.80 -8.17
C LYS A 40 11.17 -5.90 -9.40
N GLY A 41 10.24 -4.97 -9.56
CA GLY A 41 9.29 -4.94 -10.67
C GLY A 41 8.13 -5.91 -10.54
N LEU A 42 7.86 -6.45 -9.35
CA LEU A 42 6.78 -7.41 -9.16
C LEU A 42 5.42 -6.70 -9.10
N GLN A 43 4.64 -6.81 -10.17
CA GLN A 43 3.23 -6.44 -10.18
C GLN A 43 2.46 -7.53 -9.41
N PRO A 44 1.90 -7.24 -8.23
CA PRO A 44 0.99 -6.11 -8.00
C PRO A 44 1.53 -5.00 -7.06
N TYR A 45 2.75 -5.14 -6.53
CA TYR A 45 3.30 -4.19 -5.57
C TYR A 45 3.74 -2.90 -6.26
N ALA A 46 4.35 -3.00 -7.44
CA ALA A 46 4.72 -1.84 -8.23
C ALA A 46 3.51 -0.95 -8.56
N ASP A 47 2.38 -1.55 -8.95
CA ASP A 47 1.14 -0.82 -9.24
C ASP A 47 0.57 -0.17 -7.98
N PHE A 48 0.55 -0.89 -6.86
CA PHE A 48 0.15 -0.34 -5.57
C PHE A 48 0.96 0.91 -5.21
N PHE A 49 2.29 0.86 -5.28
CA PHE A 49 3.14 2.02 -4.96
C PHE A 49 2.99 3.17 -5.95
N ARG A 50 2.70 2.89 -7.22
CA ARG A 50 2.34 3.91 -8.21
C ARG A 50 1.00 4.57 -7.89
N GLU A 51 0.03 3.82 -7.38
CA GLU A 51 -1.27 4.38 -7.01
C GLU A 51 -1.21 5.23 -5.74
N ILE A 52 -0.50 4.79 -4.69
CA ILE A 52 -0.41 5.57 -3.45
C ILE A 52 0.27 6.94 -3.64
N GLN A 53 1.16 7.08 -4.64
CA GLN A 53 1.78 8.37 -4.98
C GLN A 53 0.76 9.43 -5.45
N LYS A 54 -0.42 9.01 -5.92
CA LYS A 54 -1.50 9.94 -6.30
C LYS A 54 -2.25 10.52 -5.09
N TYR A 55 -2.05 9.95 -3.91
CA TYR A 55 -2.72 10.33 -2.65
C TYR A 55 -1.75 11.00 -1.66
N LYS A 56 -0.54 11.37 -2.10
CA LYS A 56 0.43 12.19 -1.38
C LYS A 56 0.19 13.67 -1.67
#